data_AF-A0A0M0F5X5-F1
#
_entry.id   AF-A0A0M0F5X5-F1
#
_cell.length_a   1.000
_cell.length_b   1.000
_cell.length_c   1.000
_cell.angle_alpha   90.00
_cell.angle_beta   90.00
_cell.angle_gamma   90.00
#
_symmetry.space_group_name_H-M   'P 1'
#
loop_
_entity.id
_entity.type
_entity.pdbx_description
1 polymer ?
#
loop_
_entity_poly.entity_id
_entity_poly.type
_entity_poly.pdbx_seq_one_letter_code
_entity_poly.pdbx_strand_id
1 'polypeptide(L)'
;MTDTILVLTEDTLNPADVQHILSLHEDEQLAYRVLVPADTERNVISGIIDHLSVGELKEAWDEVLGREPSPVQATVTAGEQLERSIAELRAAGREADGAVVDDDPLPALHKAVAADGVREIVVVTYPHAVEDTFHTDWASRAREELHVPVLHLYSGTSELG
;
A
#
# COMPACT_ATOMS: atom_id res chain seq x y z
N MET A 1 5.71 13.73 22.93
CA MET A 1 6.34 13.05 21.79
C MET A 1 5.19 12.37 21.09
N THR A 2 4.93 12.75 19.84
CA THR A 2 3.79 12.17 19.11
C THR A 2 4.35 10.96 18.40
N ASP A 3 4.02 9.76 18.87
CA ASP A 3 4.41 8.50 18.26
C ASP A 3 3.34 8.12 17.22
N THR A 4 3.59 8.51 15.97
CA THR A 4 2.75 8.18 14.83
C THR A 4 3.34 7.00 14.06
N ILE A 5 2.50 6.02 13.72
CA ILE A 5 2.82 4.95 12.79
C ILE A 5 2.31 5.35 11.41
N LEU A 6 3.20 5.33 10.42
CA LEU A 6 2.85 5.59 9.04
C LEU A 6 2.51 4.26 8.36
N VAL A 7 1.27 4.11 7.90
CA VAL A 7 0.80 2.89 7.24
C VAL A 7 0.65 3.15 5.75
N LEU A 8 1.49 2.52 4.93
CA LEU A 8 1.34 2.51 3.48
C LEU A 8 0.59 1.24 3.10
N THR A 9 -0.53 1.33 2.40
CA THR A 9 -1.33 0.16 2.01
C THR A 9 -1.73 0.20 0.55
N GLU A 10 -1.64 -0.94 -0.13
CA GLU A 10 -2.06 -1.11 -1.53
C GLU A 10 -3.59 -1.13 -1.70
N ASP A 11 -4.32 -1.51 -0.66
CA ASP A 11 -5.79 -1.57 -0.65
C ASP A 11 -6.32 -1.30 0.76
N THR A 12 -7.63 -1.45 0.93
CA THR A 12 -8.35 -1.33 2.18
C THR A 12 -7.78 -2.31 3.21
N LEU A 13 -7.34 -1.80 4.36
CA LEU A 13 -6.98 -2.63 5.50
C LEU A 13 -8.19 -3.42 5.96
N ASN A 14 -8.06 -4.75 6.01
CA ASN A 14 -9.09 -5.61 6.57
C ASN A 14 -8.93 -5.72 8.11
N PRO A 15 -9.92 -6.27 8.83
CA PRO A 15 -9.85 -6.40 10.29
C PRO A 15 -8.66 -7.22 10.80
N ALA A 16 -8.18 -8.21 10.04
CA ALA A 16 -7.01 -9.00 10.42
C ALA A 16 -5.72 -8.19 10.25
N ASP A 17 -5.61 -7.39 9.19
CA ASP A 17 -4.48 -6.48 8.97
C ASP A 17 -4.37 -5.48 10.13
N VAL A 18 -5.50 -4.86 10.50
CA VAL A 18 -5.56 -3.94 11.64
C VAL A 18 -5.13 -4.65 12.93
N GLN A 19 -5.68 -5.82 13.24
CA GLN A 19 -5.27 -6.56 14.45
C GLN A 19 -3.78 -6.87 14.46
N HIS A 20 -3.21 -7.25 13.33
CA HIS A 20 -1.78 -7.54 13.22
C HIS A 20 -0.95 -6.27 13.46
N ILE A 21 -1.30 -5.14 12.84
CA ILE A 21 -0.65 -3.84 13.07
C ILE A 21 -0.71 -3.45 14.56
N LEU A 22 -1.86 -3.64 15.21
CA LEU A 22 -2.03 -3.28 16.62
C LEU A 22 -1.26 -4.21 17.57
N SER A 23 -1.07 -5.48 17.21
CA SER A 23 -0.29 -6.43 18.02
C SER A 23 1.20 -6.09 18.12
N LEU A 24 1.70 -5.21 17.25
CA LEU A 24 3.09 -4.74 17.31
C LEU A 24 3.34 -3.83 18.50
N HIS A 25 2.29 -3.16 19.00
CA HIS A 25 2.36 -2.18 20.09
C HIS A 25 1.16 -2.31 21.05
N GLU A 26 0.93 -3.52 21.57
CA GLU A 26 -0.25 -3.86 22.38
C GLU A 26 -0.44 -2.93 23.60
N ASP A 27 0.66 -2.48 24.20
CA ASP A 27 0.66 -1.65 25.42
C ASP A 27 0.65 -0.14 25.15
N GLU A 28 0.57 0.29 23.88
CA GLU A 28 0.70 1.70 23.50
C GLU A 28 -0.57 2.24 22.80
N GLN A 29 -0.83 3.54 22.97
CA GLN A 29 -1.86 4.26 22.22
C GLN A 29 -1.18 5.20 21.23
N LEU A 30 -1.06 4.71 20.00
CA LEU A 30 -0.39 5.39 18.90
C LEU A 30 -1.42 5.97 17.93
N ALA A 31 -1.04 7.06 17.28
CA ALA A 31 -1.78 7.60 16.15
C ALA A 31 -1.31 6.93 14.85
N TYR A 32 -2.22 6.74 13.91
CA TYR A 32 -1.94 6.11 12.62
C TYR A 32 -2.21 7.10 11.49
N ARG A 33 -1.25 7.21 10.56
CA ARG A 33 -1.44 7.96 9.32
C ARG A 33 -1.41 6.98 8.15
N VAL A 34 -2.52 6.85 7.43
CA VAL A 34 -2.66 5.94 6.31
C VAL A 34 -2.35 6.66 5.01
N LEU A 35 -1.49 6.09 4.18
CA LEU A 35 -1.23 6.53 2.82
C LEU A 35 -1.69 5.43 1.85
N VAL A 36 -2.48 5.83 0.85
CA VAL A 36 -2.94 4.95 -0.23
C VAL A 36 -2.49 5.56 -1.55
N PRO A 37 -1.61 4.91 -2.31
CA PRO A 37 -1.24 5.37 -3.64
C PRO A 37 -2.45 5.36 -4.57
N ALA A 38 -2.57 6.38 -5.41
CA ALA A 38 -3.50 6.32 -6.53
C ALA A 38 -3.00 5.23 -7.48
N ASP A 39 -3.75 4.14 -7.65
CA ASP A 39 -3.37 3.03 -8.54
C ASP A 39 -3.71 3.42 -9.99
N THR A 40 -2.98 4.40 -10.56
CA THR A 40 -3.24 4.89 -11.93
C THR A 40 -2.53 4.04 -13.00
N GLU A 41 -1.45 3.35 -12.63
CA GLU A 41 -0.66 2.49 -13.50
C GLU A 41 -0.74 1.01 -13.09
N ARG A 42 -1.93 0.38 -13.13
CA ARG A 42 -2.00 -1.10 -13.05
C ARG A 42 -1.28 -1.72 -14.25
N ASN A 43 -0.01 -2.06 -14.09
CA ASN A 43 0.75 -2.78 -15.10
C ASN A 43 0.16 -4.19 -15.31
N VAL A 44 -0.61 -4.36 -16.39
CA VAL A 44 -1.34 -5.59 -16.74
C VAL A 44 -0.45 -6.70 -17.32
N ILE A 45 0.83 -6.77 -16.93
CA ILE A 45 1.83 -7.53 -17.70
C ILE A 45 1.83 -9.04 -17.40
N SER A 46 1.35 -9.52 -16.24
CA SER A 46 1.69 -10.87 -15.80
C SER A 46 0.71 -12.00 -16.18
N GLY A 47 -0.49 -11.70 -16.69
CA GLY A 47 -1.54 -12.72 -16.85
C GLY A 47 -1.42 -13.69 -18.04
N ILE A 48 -0.58 -13.42 -19.05
CA ILE A 48 -0.76 -14.02 -20.39
C ILE A 48 0.51 -14.72 -20.95
N ILE A 49 1.67 -14.57 -20.32
CA ILE A 49 2.94 -14.98 -20.96
C ILE A 49 3.17 -16.51 -20.96
N ASP A 50 2.50 -17.28 -20.10
CA ASP A 50 2.83 -18.70 -19.98
C ASP A 50 2.31 -19.61 -21.11
N HIS A 51 1.41 -19.16 -22.00
CA HIS A 51 0.76 -20.07 -22.96
C HIS A 51 0.49 -19.58 -24.40
N LEU A 52 0.91 -18.38 -24.83
CA LEU A 52 0.54 -17.86 -26.17
C LEU A 52 1.73 -17.61 -27.11
N SER A 53 1.54 -17.97 -28.39
CA SER A 53 2.50 -17.70 -29.47
C SER A 53 2.49 -16.21 -29.85
N VAL A 54 3.66 -15.67 -30.22
CA VAL A 54 3.97 -14.24 -30.50
C VAL A 54 2.97 -13.50 -31.41
N GLY A 55 2.20 -14.21 -32.25
CA GLY A 55 1.21 -13.62 -33.16
C GLY A 55 -0.12 -13.22 -32.51
N GLU A 56 -0.60 -13.96 -31.51
CA GLU A 56 -1.89 -13.70 -30.82
C GLU A 56 -1.74 -12.68 -29.68
N LEU A 57 -0.49 -12.43 -29.27
CA LEU A 57 -0.12 -11.44 -28.27
C LEU A 57 -0.63 -10.05 -28.68
N LYS A 58 -0.48 -9.65 -29.94
CA LYS A 58 -0.77 -8.26 -30.33
C LYS A 58 -2.26 -7.88 -30.27
N GLU A 59 -3.17 -8.82 -30.55
CA GLU A 59 -4.62 -8.58 -30.51
C GLU A 59 -5.18 -8.60 -29.08
N ALA A 60 -4.68 -9.49 -28.22
CA ALA A 60 -5.01 -9.49 -26.80
C ALA A 60 -4.44 -8.25 -26.06
N TRP A 61 -3.28 -7.72 -26.51
CA TRP A 61 -2.66 -6.53 -25.96
C TRP A 61 -3.49 -5.26 -26.18
N ASP A 62 -4.02 -5.04 -27.38
CA ASP A 62 -4.88 -3.88 -27.69
C ASP A 62 -6.20 -3.90 -26.89
N GLU A 63 -6.70 -5.09 -26.51
CA GLU A 63 -7.95 -5.23 -25.73
C GLU A 63 -7.76 -5.03 -24.22
N VAL A 64 -6.54 -5.28 -23.71
CA VAL A 64 -6.17 -5.13 -22.29
C VAL A 64 -5.67 -3.72 -21.97
N LEU A 65 -4.85 -3.12 -22.83
CA LEU A 65 -4.38 -1.73 -22.70
C LEU A 65 -5.52 -0.69 -22.72
N GLY A 66 -6.70 -1.05 -23.19
CA GLY A 66 -7.88 -0.18 -23.19
C GLY A 66 -8.69 -0.15 -21.87
N ARG A 67 -8.27 -0.88 -20.83
CA ARG A 67 -8.99 -0.99 -19.54
C ARG A 67 -8.27 -0.37 -18.34
N GLU A 68 -7.32 0.53 -18.59
CA GLU A 68 -6.73 1.33 -17.53
C GLU A 68 -7.81 2.21 -16.87
N PRO A 69 -7.93 2.24 -15.53
CA PRO A 69 -8.78 3.21 -14.87
C PRO A 69 -8.32 4.60 -15.28
N SER A 70 -9.26 5.49 -15.62
CA SER A 70 -8.86 6.90 -15.79
C SER A 70 -8.24 7.42 -14.49
N PRO A 71 -7.27 8.35 -14.53
CA PRO A 71 -6.62 8.87 -13.32
C PRO A 71 -7.61 9.37 -12.24
N VAL A 72 -8.76 9.90 -12.69
CA VAL A 72 -9.87 10.31 -11.81
C VAL A 72 -10.50 9.12 -11.09
N GLN A 73 -10.74 8.00 -11.80
CA GLN A 73 -11.31 6.78 -11.20
C GLN A 73 -10.35 6.15 -10.21
N ALA A 74 -9.06 6.06 -10.55
CA ALA A 74 -8.03 5.55 -9.65
C ALA A 74 -7.96 6.36 -8.35
N THR A 75 -8.00 7.69 -8.44
CA THR A 75 -8.01 8.57 -7.25
C THR A 75 -9.26 8.36 -6.39
N VAL A 76 -10.44 8.17 -7.01
CA VAL A 76 -11.69 7.89 -6.27
C VAL A 76 -11.60 6.55 -5.56
N THR A 77 -11.13 5.50 -6.24
CA THR A 77 -10.95 4.18 -5.63
C THR A 77 -9.97 4.22 -4.46
N ALA A 78 -8.80 4.86 -4.64
CA ALA A 78 -7.84 5.07 -3.55
C ALA A 78 -8.44 5.86 -2.39
N GLY A 79 -9.28 6.86 -2.68
CA GLY A 79 -10.03 7.60 -1.68
C GLY A 79 -10.98 6.73 -0.86
N GLU A 80 -11.74 5.85 -1.51
CA GLU A 80 -12.63 4.90 -0.83
C GLU A 80 -11.84 3.90 0.03
N GLN A 81 -10.72 3.39 -0.47
CA GLN A 81 -9.83 2.47 0.25
C GLN A 81 -9.22 3.13 1.49
N LEU A 82 -8.80 4.39 1.35
CA LEU A 82 -8.29 5.21 2.45
C LEU A 82 -9.36 5.41 3.53
N GLU A 83 -10.56 5.85 3.14
CA GLU A 83 -11.65 6.10 4.09
C GLU A 83 -12.03 4.84 4.87
N ARG A 84 -12.11 3.69 4.18
CA ARG A 84 -12.40 2.40 4.83
C ARG A 84 -11.28 1.98 5.76
N SER A 85 -10.02 2.11 5.36
CA SER A 85 -8.86 1.77 6.22
C SER A 85 -8.82 2.62 7.49
N ILE A 86 -9.07 3.92 7.38
CA ILE A 86 -9.18 4.83 8.52
C ILE A 86 -10.35 4.41 9.42
N ALA A 87 -11.49 4.03 8.83
CA ALA A 87 -12.67 3.59 9.58
C ALA A 87 -12.38 2.32 10.38
N GLU A 88 -11.68 1.33 9.81
CA GLU A 88 -11.31 0.09 10.51
C GLU A 88 -10.34 0.36 11.68
N LEU A 89 -9.33 1.20 11.50
CA LEU A 89 -8.42 1.61 12.59
C LEU A 89 -9.17 2.34 13.72
N ARG A 90 -10.11 3.23 13.37
CA ARG A 90 -10.95 3.94 14.34
C ARG A 90 -11.92 3.00 15.05
N ALA A 91 -12.49 2.02 14.35
CA ALA A 91 -13.34 0.99 14.94
C ALA A 91 -12.57 0.14 15.97
N ALA A 92 -11.26 -0.06 15.76
CA ALA A 92 -10.36 -0.67 16.72
C ALA A 92 -9.88 0.29 17.84
N GLY A 93 -10.44 1.50 17.93
CA GLY A 93 -10.19 2.46 19.00
C GLY A 93 -8.93 3.30 18.84
N ARG A 94 -8.37 3.40 17.62
CA ARG A 94 -7.15 4.18 17.36
C ARG A 94 -7.45 5.53 16.71
N GLU A 95 -6.61 6.52 17.02
CA GLU A 95 -6.59 7.76 16.26
C GLU A 95 -6.00 7.49 14.87
N ALA A 96 -6.77 7.79 13.82
CA ALA A 96 -6.31 7.58 12.45
C ALA A 96 -6.74 8.73 11.53
N ASP A 97 -5.83 9.13 10.65
CA ASP A 97 -6.07 10.00 9.50
C ASP A 97 -5.27 9.50 8.29
N GLY A 98 -5.30 10.22 7.18
CA GLY A 98 -4.52 9.82 6.02
C GLY A 98 -4.77 10.63 4.76
N ALA A 99 -4.11 10.22 3.67
CA ALA A 99 -4.19 10.88 2.38
C ALA A 99 -3.97 9.87 1.23
N VAL A 100 -4.60 10.17 0.09
CA VAL A 100 -4.22 9.55 -1.19
C VAL A 100 -2.95 10.22 -1.66
N VAL A 101 -1.97 9.43 -2.10
CA VAL A 101 -0.68 9.90 -2.62
C VAL A 101 -0.50 9.50 -4.07
N ASP A 102 0.54 10.00 -4.71
CA ASP A 102 0.89 9.60 -6.07
C ASP A 102 1.29 8.12 -6.13
N ASP A 103 1.28 7.53 -7.33
CA ASP A 103 1.61 6.13 -7.60
C ASP A 103 2.97 5.70 -7.01
N ASP A 104 3.95 6.61 -6.98
CA ASP A 104 5.17 6.46 -6.18
C ASP A 104 4.98 7.08 -4.79
N PRO A 105 4.84 6.27 -3.71
CA PRO A 105 4.63 6.78 -2.36
C PRO A 105 5.90 7.28 -1.69
N LEU A 106 7.10 6.97 -2.21
CA LEU A 106 8.37 7.29 -1.53
C LEU A 106 8.52 8.78 -1.22
N PRO A 107 8.24 9.72 -2.15
CA PRO A 107 8.27 11.15 -1.85
C PRO A 107 7.32 11.55 -0.71
N ALA A 108 6.14 10.94 -0.62
CA ALA A 108 5.18 11.21 0.44
C ALA A 108 5.66 10.64 1.79
N LEU A 109 6.26 9.45 1.79
CA LEU A 109 6.90 8.87 2.98
C LEU A 109 8.03 9.75 3.50
N HIS A 110 8.94 10.20 2.62
CA HIS A 110 10.03 11.14 2.97
C HIS A 110 9.48 12.39 3.64
N LYS A 111 8.46 13.00 3.04
CA LYS A 111 7.81 14.21 3.57
C LYS A 111 7.18 13.96 4.94
N ALA A 112 6.52 12.83 5.13
CA ALA A 112 5.87 12.48 6.39
C ALA A 112 6.91 12.22 7.50
N VAL A 113 7.98 11.50 7.20
CA VAL A 113 9.08 11.24 8.14
C VAL A 113 9.81 12.53 8.51
N ALA A 114 10.06 13.42 7.55
CA ALA A 114 10.74 14.70 7.78
C ALA A 114 9.91 15.72 8.59
N ALA A 115 8.59 15.51 8.72
CA ALA A 115 7.71 16.38 9.51
C ALA A 115 7.80 16.14 11.03
N ASP A 116 8.69 15.25 11.46
CA ASP A 116 8.92 14.76 12.83
C ASP A 116 7.69 14.03 13.46
N GLY A 117 7.95 12.96 14.22
CA GLY A 117 6.93 12.19 14.94
C GLY A 117 6.52 10.85 14.31
N VAL A 118 7.15 10.45 13.20
CA VAL A 118 7.00 9.08 12.67
C VAL A 118 7.98 8.17 13.40
N ARG A 119 7.46 7.19 14.13
CA ARG A 119 8.27 6.18 14.84
C ARG A 119 8.71 5.06 13.92
N GLU A 120 7.83 4.65 13.02
CA GLU A 120 8.02 3.52 12.12
C GLU A 120 7.05 3.61 10.94
N ILE A 121 7.34 2.80 9.92
CA ILE A 121 6.52 2.64 8.74
C ILE A 121 6.07 1.18 8.67
N VAL A 122 4.77 0.96 8.46
CA VAL A 122 4.20 -0.34 8.16
C VAL A 122 3.73 -0.32 6.71
N VAL A 123 4.31 -1.17 5.88
CA VAL A 123 3.89 -1.36 4.49
C VAL A 123 3.02 -2.60 4.43
N VAL A 124 1.81 -2.49 3.90
CA VAL A 124 0.85 -3.59 3.75
C VAL A 124 0.59 -3.81 2.26
N THR A 125 1.02 -4.96 1.75
CA THR A 125 0.85 -5.33 0.32
C THR A 125 0.21 -6.69 0.18
N TYR A 126 -0.17 -7.09 -1.03
CA TYR A 126 -0.55 -8.47 -1.29
C TYR A 126 0.68 -9.36 -1.56
N PRO A 127 0.59 -10.68 -1.27
CA PRO A 127 1.62 -11.62 -1.69
C PRO A 127 1.56 -11.83 -3.20
N HIS A 128 2.58 -11.37 -3.94
CA HIS A 128 2.70 -11.60 -5.38
C HIS A 128 3.59 -12.82 -5.64
N ALA A 129 3.14 -13.75 -6.48
CA ALA A 129 3.81 -15.04 -6.72
C ALA A 129 5.01 -14.96 -7.68
N VAL A 130 5.21 -13.84 -8.38
CA VAL A 130 6.27 -13.63 -9.37
C VAL A 130 6.53 -12.14 -9.54
N GLU A 131 7.77 -11.81 -9.91
CA GLU A 131 8.47 -10.51 -9.95
C GLU A 131 7.73 -9.31 -10.60
N ASP A 132 6.60 -8.86 -10.06
CA ASP A 132 5.99 -7.55 -10.39
C ASP A 132 6.50 -6.49 -9.40
N THR A 133 7.71 -6.00 -9.67
CA THR A 133 8.60 -5.36 -8.71
C THR A 133 8.42 -3.85 -8.50
N PHE A 134 7.29 -3.23 -8.91
CA PHE A 134 7.12 -1.78 -8.71
C PHE A 134 6.40 -1.39 -7.40
N HIS A 135 5.36 -2.12 -6.98
CA HIS A 135 4.67 -1.86 -5.70
C HIS A 135 5.28 -2.64 -4.52
N THR A 136 5.75 -3.87 -4.78
CA THR A 136 6.37 -4.74 -3.76
C THR A 136 7.70 -4.20 -3.23
N ASP A 137 8.38 -3.31 -3.96
CA ASP A 137 9.67 -2.76 -3.53
C ASP A 137 9.55 -1.54 -2.62
N TRP A 138 8.34 -1.06 -2.31
CA TRP A 138 8.17 0.09 -1.41
C TRP A 138 8.75 -0.17 -0.03
N ALA A 139 8.61 -1.39 0.52
CA ALA A 139 9.19 -1.74 1.79
C ALA A 139 10.72 -1.72 1.76
N SER A 140 11.34 -2.31 0.73
CA SER A 140 12.80 -2.30 0.57
C SER A 140 13.33 -0.89 0.37
N ARG A 141 12.73 -0.11 -0.55
CA ARG A 141 13.12 1.28 -0.83
C ARG A 141 12.93 2.16 0.40
N ALA A 142 11.84 1.98 1.14
CA ALA A 142 11.65 2.67 2.41
C ALA A 142 12.74 2.30 3.42
N ARG A 143 13.14 1.03 3.54
CA ARG A 143 14.24 0.59 4.42
C ARG A 143 15.59 1.19 4.03
N GLU A 144 15.85 1.32 2.72
CA GLU A 144 17.10 1.87 2.19
C GLU A 144 17.17 3.39 2.29
N GLU A 145 16.07 4.08 1.98
CA GLU A 145 16.03 5.53 1.85
C GLU A 145 15.59 6.25 3.15
N LEU A 146 14.78 5.59 4.00
CA LEU A 146 14.19 6.18 5.19
C LEU A 146 14.87 5.64 6.45
N HIS A 147 15.33 6.55 7.30
CA HIS A 147 16.09 6.22 8.51
C HIS A 147 15.19 5.86 9.70
N VAL A 148 14.05 5.22 9.44
CA VAL A 148 13.07 4.75 10.44
C VAL A 148 12.81 3.26 10.24
N PRO A 149 12.46 2.51 11.30
CA PRO A 149 12.07 1.11 11.17
C PRO A 149 10.94 0.93 10.15
N VAL A 150 11.06 -0.08 9.29
CA VAL A 150 10.05 -0.43 8.29
C VAL A 150 9.68 -1.91 8.41
N LEU A 151 8.41 -2.15 8.70
CA LEU A 151 7.82 -3.48 8.72
C LEU A 151 7.02 -3.72 7.44
N HIS A 152 7.10 -4.93 6.90
CA HIS A 152 6.31 -5.33 5.74
C HIS A 152 5.34 -6.44 6.14
N LEU A 153 4.06 -6.21 5.90
CA LEU A 153 2.96 -7.11 6.18
C LEU A 153 2.29 -7.52 4.87
N TYR A 154 1.89 -8.79 4.78
CA TYR A 154 1.06 -9.26 3.69
C TYR A 154 -0.41 -9.29 4.12
N SER A 155 -1.25 -8.53 3.41
CA SER A 155 -2.68 -8.41 3.73
C SER A 155 -3.36 -9.79 3.74
N GLY A 156 -4.21 -9.99 4.76
CA GLY A 156 -5.00 -11.21 4.93
C GLY A 156 -4.19 -12.44 5.35
N THR A 157 -2.90 -12.28 5.63
CA THR A 157 -2.04 -13.36 6.14
C THR A 157 -1.39 -12.96 7.47
N SER A 158 -1.03 -13.96 8.27
CA SER A 158 -0.23 -13.76 9.47
C SER A 158 1.28 -13.80 9.17
N GLU A 159 1.70 -13.80 7.90
CA GLU A 159 3.11 -13.91 7.52
C GLU A 159 3.77 -12.52 7.45
N LEU A 160 4.96 -12.41 8.04
CA LEU A 160 5.80 -11.21 8.07
C LEU A 160 6.93 -11.37 7.05
N GLY A 161 7.22 -10.32 6.26
CA GLY A 161 8.22 -10.28 5.18
C GLY A 161 9.46 -9.42 5.47
#